data_AF-A0A4Q7YRK3-F1
#
_entry.id   AF-A0A4Q7YRK3-F1
#
_cell.length_a   1.000
_cell.length_b   1.000
_cell.length_c   1.000
_cell.angle_alpha   90.00
_cell.angle_beta   90.00
_cell.angle_gamma   90.00
#
_symmetry.space_group_name_H-M   'P 1'
#
loop_
_entity.id
_entity.type
_entity.pdbx_description
1 polymer ?
#
loop_
_entity_poly.entity_id
_entity_poly.type
_entity_poly.pdbx_seq_one_letter_code
_entity_poly.pdbx_strand_id
1 'polypeptide(L)'
;MKLTAFQSDKGDCLLMETADGAHRMLIDGGMRDSYSAHVAPTLGKLREAGKKMDVVYISHIDQDHIAGVLRLLDDEVEWRIHEHLIANGNPGHRAPKSPRPPEIGQIWHNSFHEQVGKNAGPVEDMLAATAEILSGANHPVLREIAQDRRDLATSIPEAMRVSSRIRHGQLNIPLNPEFNGKLMLVQDGRSAIKLGSIKLNLIGPFEKDLKKLREEWNDWLRANRERVKQIRQQARADEDALADSSLSQLFGPMESVANDLGASELALAKILGNRKNVTTPNLASLMFMALDEKHTVLLTGDGHWEDILAGLEHHGAFDSNNKLHVTVLKVQHHGSEHNIKRTFCDRVSADNYVFCGNGEHENPDLDVIQEIFDRRMVNDTSRFKFWFNSSSAASTDEGGVEHMKAVERLTRKLINNSVGRLKANFLTVGSSVRIL
;
A
#
# COMPACT_ATOMS: atom_id res chain seq x y z
N MET A 1 -3.47 -6.60 -22.46
CA MET A 1 -3.24 -5.89 -21.20
C MET A 1 -1.81 -5.37 -21.24
N LYS A 2 -1.57 -4.20 -20.67
CA LYS A 2 -0.22 -3.66 -20.41
C LYS A 2 -0.09 -3.48 -18.91
N LEU A 3 1.09 -3.75 -18.38
CA LEU A 3 1.38 -3.59 -16.96
C LEU A 3 2.76 -2.95 -16.78
N THR A 4 2.79 -1.87 -16.01
CA THR A 4 4.02 -1.13 -15.69
C THR A 4 4.14 -1.04 -14.17
N ALA A 5 5.33 -1.34 -13.63
CA ALA A 5 5.64 -1.11 -12.23
C ALA A 5 6.51 0.15 -12.12
N PHE A 6 6.18 1.07 -11.21
CA PHE A 6 6.97 2.27 -10.95
C PHE A 6 8.00 2.02 -9.85
N GLN A 7 9.07 2.82 -9.87
CA GLN A 7 9.84 3.04 -8.64
C GLN A 7 8.87 3.66 -7.63
N SER A 8 8.65 2.98 -6.51
CA SER A 8 7.69 3.36 -5.46
C SER A 8 8.31 3.34 -4.06
N ASP A 9 9.65 3.41 -4.00
CA ASP A 9 10.45 3.21 -2.79
C ASP A 9 10.16 1.85 -2.13
N LYS A 10 9.84 1.80 -0.83
CA LYS A 10 9.42 0.56 -0.16
C LYS A 10 8.04 0.05 -0.57
N GLY A 11 7.25 0.86 -1.26
CA GLY A 11 5.84 0.60 -1.51
C GLY A 11 5.49 -0.02 -2.85
N ASP A 12 4.18 -0.14 -3.10
CA ASP A 12 3.60 -0.64 -4.34
C ASP A 12 3.05 0.50 -5.21
N CYS A 13 3.40 0.51 -6.50
CA CYS A 13 2.72 1.34 -7.48
C CYS A 13 2.82 0.72 -8.88
N LEU A 14 1.67 0.34 -9.45
CA LEU A 14 1.57 -0.20 -10.80
C LEU A 14 0.52 0.56 -11.63
N LEU A 15 0.73 0.60 -12.95
CA LEU A 15 -0.26 1.05 -13.91
C LEU A 15 -0.64 -0.11 -14.82
N MET A 16 -1.92 -0.46 -14.78
CA MET A 16 -2.55 -1.42 -15.68
C MET A 16 -3.33 -0.69 -16.76
N GLU A 17 -3.18 -1.10 -18.01
CA GLU A 17 -3.97 -0.59 -19.14
C GLU A 17 -4.54 -1.72 -20.00
N THR A 18 -5.67 -1.46 -20.66
CA THR A 18 -6.13 -2.31 -21.76
C THR A 18 -5.10 -2.31 -22.91
N ALA A 19 -5.14 -3.33 -23.77
CA ALA A 19 -4.12 -3.47 -24.83
C ALA A 19 -4.09 -2.25 -25.79
N ASP A 20 -5.26 -1.69 -26.09
CA ASP A 20 -5.44 -0.45 -26.87
C ASP A 20 -5.06 0.82 -26.08
N GLY A 21 -4.92 0.73 -24.75
CA GLY A 21 -4.73 1.87 -23.87
C GLY A 21 -5.97 2.76 -23.75
N ALA A 22 -7.18 2.25 -24.02
CA ALA A 22 -8.40 3.03 -23.80
C ALA A 22 -8.69 3.20 -22.30
N HIS A 23 -8.56 2.12 -21.51
CA HIS A 23 -8.88 2.09 -20.09
C HIS A 23 -7.65 1.85 -19.22
N ARG A 24 -7.65 2.42 -18.02
CA ARG A 24 -6.49 2.47 -17.11
C ARG A 24 -6.90 2.31 -15.65
N MET A 25 -6.03 1.64 -14.91
CA MET A 25 -6.11 1.54 -13.47
C MET A 25 -4.73 1.79 -12.84
N LEU A 26 -4.67 2.75 -11.94
CA LEU A 26 -3.53 2.89 -11.02
C LEU A 26 -3.76 1.97 -9.83
N ILE A 27 -2.75 1.18 -9.50
CA ILE A 27 -2.74 0.20 -8.41
C ILE A 27 -1.75 0.71 -7.38
N ASP A 28 -2.27 1.19 -6.26
CA ASP A 28 -1.54 1.87 -5.18
C ASP A 28 -0.72 3.08 -5.67
N GLY A 29 -0.16 3.82 -4.72
CA GLY A 29 0.57 5.06 -4.98
C GLY A 29 2.04 5.01 -4.62
N GLY A 30 2.49 4.02 -3.86
CA GLY A 30 3.81 4.01 -3.25
C GLY A 30 3.96 5.11 -2.18
N MET A 31 5.22 5.35 -1.79
CA MET A 31 5.56 6.46 -0.91
C MET A 31 5.33 7.83 -1.58
N ARG A 32 4.92 8.84 -0.80
CA ARG A 32 4.58 10.21 -1.26
C ARG A 32 5.66 10.84 -2.15
N ASP A 33 6.92 10.76 -1.74
CA ASP A 33 8.03 11.43 -2.44
C ASP A 33 8.40 10.68 -3.72
N SER A 34 8.37 9.35 -3.67
CA SER A 34 8.57 8.51 -4.84
C SER A 34 7.46 8.71 -5.88
N TYR A 35 6.20 8.78 -5.47
CA TYR A 35 5.09 9.15 -6.35
C TYR A 35 5.38 10.47 -7.06
N SER A 36 5.79 11.49 -6.30
CA SER A 36 6.06 12.83 -6.84
C SER A 36 7.19 12.82 -7.87
N ALA A 37 8.23 12.03 -7.63
CA ALA A 37 9.41 11.94 -8.50
C ALA A 37 9.19 11.05 -9.73
N HIS A 38 8.46 9.94 -9.59
CA HIS A 38 8.47 8.86 -10.58
C HIS A 38 7.11 8.63 -11.26
N VAL A 39 6.01 8.83 -10.53
CA VAL A 39 4.65 8.51 -11.01
C VAL A 39 3.97 9.76 -11.58
N ALA A 40 3.99 10.87 -10.83
CA ALA A 40 3.33 12.13 -11.21
C ALA A 40 3.75 12.64 -12.61
N PRO A 41 5.02 12.60 -13.03
CA PRO A 41 5.40 13.01 -14.40
C PRO A 41 4.75 12.16 -15.49
N THR A 42 4.57 10.86 -15.24
CA THR A 42 3.92 9.95 -16.20
C THR A 42 2.42 10.21 -16.27
N LEU A 43 1.79 10.40 -15.11
CA LEU A 43 0.36 10.72 -15.04
C LEU A 43 0.06 12.12 -15.63
N GLY A 44 0.92 13.10 -15.42
CA GLY A 44 0.83 14.42 -16.05
C GLY A 44 0.77 14.35 -17.58
N LYS A 45 1.63 13.52 -18.18
CA LYS A 45 1.60 13.28 -19.63
C LYS A 45 0.29 12.65 -20.11
N LEU A 46 -0.35 11.81 -19.29
CA LEU A 46 -1.68 11.27 -19.61
C LEU A 46 -2.72 12.40 -19.63
N ARG A 47 -2.69 13.30 -18.65
CA ARG A 47 -3.58 14.47 -18.59
C ARG A 47 -3.40 15.38 -19.79
N GLU A 48 -2.16 15.71 -20.15
CA GLU A 48 -1.81 16.53 -21.33
C GLU A 48 -2.33 15.90 -22.63
N ALA A 49 -2.31 14.57 -22.71
CA ALA A 49 -2.86 13.83 -23.85
C ALA A 49 -4.39 13.67 -23.81
N GLY A 50 -5.10 14.31 -22.86
CA GLY A 50 -6.55 14.21 -22.70
C GLY A 50 -7.03 12.84 -22.22
N LYS A 51 -6.14 12.01 -21.69
CA LYS A 51 -6.46 10.67 -21.18
C LYS A 51 -6.92 10.75 -19.73
N LYS A 52 -7.85 9.86 -19.37
CA LYS A 52 -8.39 9.72 -18.02
C LYS A 52 -7.81 8.49 -17.32
N MET A 53 -7.92 8.47 -16.01
CA MET A 53 -7.72 7.29 -15.17
C MET A 53 -9.10 6.76 -14.78
N ASP A 54 -9.48 5.59 -15.28
CA ASP A 54 -10.81 5.04 -14.96
C ASP A 54 -10.88 4.71 -13.48
N VAL A 55 -9.86 4.05 -12.94
CA VAL A 55 -9.83 3.59 -11.54
C VAL A 55 -8.51 3.92 -10.86
N VAL A 56 -8.57 4.40 -9.63
CA VAL A 56 -7.45 4.33 -8.69
C VAL A 56 -7.81 3.31 -7.60
N TYR A 57 -7.08 2.21 -7.57
CA TYR A 57 -7.27 1.10 -6.65
C TYR A 57 -6.23 1.20 -5.53
N ILE A 58 -6.70 1.15 -4.28
CA ILE A 58 -5.89 1.20 -3.06
C ILE A 58 -6.11 -0.11 -2.29
N SER A 59 -5.08 -0.94 -2.22
CA SER A 59 -5.12 -2.28 -1.61
C SER A 59 -5.51 -2.25 -0.13
N HIS A 60 -4.84 -1.39 0.65
CA HIS A 60 -5.07 -1.15 2.09
C HIS A 60 -4.55 0.25 2.48
N ILE A 61 -4.52 0.53 3.78
CA ILE A 61 -4.25 1.88 4.30
C ILE A 61 -2.78 2.17 4.59
N ASP A 62 -1.91 1.18 4.47
CA ASP A 62 -0.52 1.38 4.89
C ASP A 62 0.17 2.42 3.99
N GLN A 63 1.06 3.18 4.61
CA GLN A 63 1.63 4.41 4.05
C GLN A 63 2.31 4.18 2.70
N ASP A 64 2.99 3.05 2.57
CA ASP A 64 3.67 2.57 1.38
C ASP A 64 2.73 2.13 0.24
N HIS A 65 1.41 2.15 0.46
CA HIS A 65 0.40 2.02 -0.58
C HIS A 65 -0.38 3.32 -0.79
N ILE A 66 -0.84 3.97 0.30
CA ILE A 66 -1.81 5.06 0.21
C ILE A 66 -1.20 6.45 0.06
N ALA A 67 0.04 6.68 0.51
CA ALA A 67 0.60 8.03 0.61
C ALA A 67 0.75 8.72 -0.75
N GLY A 68 1.19 7.98 -1.77
CA GLY A 68 1.26 8.46 -3.14
C GLY A 68 -0.11 8.76 -3.74
N VAL A 69 -1.14 8.00 -3.35
CA VAL A 69 -2.53 8.28 -3.77
C VAL A 69 -3.05 9.53 -3.09
N LEU A 70 -2.77 9.74 -1.80
CA LEU A 70 -3.10 11.00 -1.15
C LEU A 70 -2.42 12.18 -1.85
N ARG A 71 -1.15 12.01 -2.27
CA ARG A 71 -0.43 13.04 -3.01
C ARG A 71 -1.04 13.33 -4.39
N LEU A 72 -1.43 12.30 -5.13
CA LEU A 72 -2.19 12.41 -6.38
C LEU A 72 -3.45 13.28 -6.19
N LEU A 73 -4.21 13.05 -5.13
CA LEU A 73 -5.43 13.80 -4.83
C LEU A 73 -5.12 15.23 -4.37
N ASP A 74 -4.10 15.43 -3.54
CA ASP A 74 -3.63 16.77 -3.15
C ASP A 74 -3.22 17.60 -4.39
N ASP A 75 -2.51 16.99 -5.35
CA ASP A 75 -2.10 17.67 -6.59
C ASP A 75 -3.33 18.13 -7.41
N GLU A 76 -4.36 17.30 -7.59
CA GLU A 76 -5.59 17.73 -8.29
C GLU A 76 -6.31 18.87 -7.53
N VAL A 77 -6.33 18.85 -6.20
CA VAL A 77 -6.89 19.94 -5.39
C VAL A 77 -6.11 21.24 -5.62
N GLU A 78 -4.78 21.19 -5.59
CA GLU A 78 -3.92 22.36 -5.85
C GLU A 78 -4.20 22.96 -7.23
N TRP A 79 -4.37 22.12 -8.26
CA TRP A 79 -4.72 22.57 -9.59
C TRP A 79 -6.13 23.18 -9.67
N ARG A 80 -7.14 22.60 -9.03
CA ARG A 80 -8.49 23.18 -8.98
C ARG A 80 -8.51 24.53 -8.26
N ILE A 81 -7.75 24.67 -7.17
CA ILE A 81 -7.58 25.94 -6.46
C ILE A 81 -6.93 26.97 -7.38
N HIS A 82 -5.84 26.59 -8.07
CA HIS A 82 -5.18 27.47 -9.01
C HIS A 82 -6.14 27.96 -10.10
N GLU A 83 -6.88 27.05 -10.75
CA GLU A 83 -7.87 27.41 -11.78
C GLU A 83 -8.97 28.32 -11.26
N HIS A 84 -9.48 28.05 -10.05
CA HIS A 84 -10.49 28.89 -9.41
C HIS A 84 -9.95 30.30 -9.12
N LEU A 85 -8.73 30.44 -8.62
CA LEU A 85 -8.13 31.74 -8.34
C LEU A 85 -7.87 32.54 -9.62
N ILE A 86 -7.40 31.89 -10.69
CA ILE A 86 -7.23 32.54 -12.01
C ILE A 86 -8.60 33.03 -12.53
N ALA A 87 -9.63 32.19 -12.46
CA ALA A 87 -10.97 32.53 -12.93
C ALA A 87 -11.62 33.67 -12.12
N ASN A 88 -11.27 33.82 -10.84
CA ASN A 88 -11.83 34.83 -9.93
C ASN A 88 -10.91 36.06 -9.73
N GLY A 89 -10.16 36.44 -10.77
CA GLY A 89 -9.47 37.73 -10.79
C GLY A 89 -8.11 37.77 -10.12
N ASN A 90 -7.47 36.61 -9.89
CA ASN A 90 -6.08 36.52 -9.44
C ASN A 90 -5.15 35.92 -10.53
N PRO A 91 -4.96 36.60 -11.68
CA PRO A 91 -4.17 36.07 -12.80
C PRO A 91 -2.68 35.88 -12.48
N GLY A 92 -2.18 36.49 -11.40
CA GLY A 92 -0.80 36.35 -10.93
C GLY A 92 -0.55 35.14 -10.02
N HIS A 93 -1.59 34.36 -9.69
CA HIS A 93 -1.43 33.16 -8.89
C HIS A 93 -0.55 32.14 -9.63
N ARG A 94 0.50 31.65 -8.97
CA ARG A 94 1.46 30.73 -9.60
C ARG A 94 0.82 29.36 -9.79
N ALA A 95 1.12 28.72 -10.91
CA ALA A 95 0.71 27.33 -11.15
C ALA A 95 1.39 26.38 -10.12
N PRO A 96 0.71 25.29 -9.71
CA PRO A 96 1.35 24.25 -8.93
C PRO A 96 2.60 23.71 -9.64
N LYS A 97 3.60 23.32 -8.86
CA LYS A 97 4.84 22.75 -9.41
C LYS A 97 4.67 21.30 -9.86
N SER A 98 3.76 20.57 -9.23
CA SER A 98 3.46 19.18 -9.57
C SER A 98 2.68 19.12 -10.90
N PRO A 99 2.97 18.12 -11.76
CA PRO A 99 2.16 17.86 -12.93
C PRO A 99 0.70 17.60 -12.54
N ARG A 100 -0.25 18.12 -13.31
CA ARG A 100 -1.66 17.85 -13.03
C ARG A 100 -2.00 16.40 -13.36
N PRO A 101 -2.59 15.63 -12.43
CA PRO A 101 -2.95 14.25 -12.70
C PRO A 101 -4.13 14.14 -13.71
N PRO A 102 -4.32 12.95 -14.32
CA PRO A 102 -5.49 12.68 -15.15
C PRO A 102 -6.76 12.77 -14.31
N GLU A 103 -7.89 13.07 -14.95
CA GLU A 103 -9.20 12.96 -14.28
C GLU A 103 -9.43 11.52 -13.81
N ILE A 104 -9.81 11.37 -12.54
CA ILE A 104 -10.05 10.07 -11.90
C ILE A 104 -11.54 9.76 -11.95
N GLY A 105 -11.91 8.65 -12.57
CA GLY A 105 -13.30 8.20 -12.70
C GLY A 105 -13.89 7.68 -11.38
N GLN A 106 -13.15 6.83 -10.68
CA GLN A 106 -13.57 6.25 -9.40
C GLN A 106 -12.37 5.77 -8.57
N ILE A 107 -12.58 5.56 -7.27
CA ILE A 107 -11.62 4.95 -6.35
C ILE A 107 -12.18 3.65 -5.78
N TRP A 108 -11.32 2.64 -5.74
CA TRP A 108 -11.58 1.38 -5.04
C TRP A 108 -10.72 1.30 -3.80
N HIS A 109 -11.35 1.31 -2.63
CA HIS A 109 -10.67 1.26 -1.34
C HIS A 109 -11.63 0.85 -0.22
N ASN A 110 -11.24 -0.09 0.62
CA ASN A 110 -11.93 -0.34 1.89
C ASN A 110 -11.38 0.64 2.93
N SER A 111 -12.07 1.78 3.12
CA SER A 111 -11.60 2.82 4.05
C SER A 111 -11.60 2.35 5.51
N PHE A 112 -10.65 2.85 6.29
CA PHE A 112 -10.51 2.53 7.72
C PHE A 112 -11.82 2.69 8.50
N HIS A 113 -12.53 3.80 8.28
CA HIS A 113 -13.79 4.11 8.96
C HIS A 113 -14.87 3.03 8.73
N GLU A 114 -14.97 2.53 7.49
CA GLU A 114 -15.92 1.47 7.16
C GLU A 114 -15.51 0.12 7.76
N GLN A 115 -14.20 -0.15 7.89
CA GLN A 115 -13.69 -1.38 8.49
C GLN A 115 -13.96 -1.45 10.00
N VAL A 116 -13.77 -0.35 10.74
CA VAL A 116 -13.97 -0.32 12.21
C VAL A 116 -15.41 0.06 12.61
N GLY A 117 -16.14 0.77 11.75
CA GLY A 117 -17.51 1.26 11.94
C GLY A 117 -17.70 2.13 13.18
N LYS A 118 -18.64 1.81 14.10
CA LYS A 118 -19.03 2.71 15.23
C LYS A 118 -17.89 3.17 16.15
N ASN A 119 -16.73 2.51 16.10
CA ASN A 119 -15.57 2.85 16.93
C ASN A 119 -14.55 3.77 16.22
N ALA A 120 -14.83 4.22 14.99
CA ALA A 120 -13.91 5.05 14.21
C ALA A 120 -13.52 6.35 14.92
N GLY A 121 -14.48 7.17 15.36
CA GLY A 121 -14.17 8.44 16.05
C GLY A 121 -13.27 8.25 17.28
N PRO A 122 -13.61 7.34 18.21
CA PRO A 122 -12.77 7.02 19.35
C PRO A 122 -11.31 6.64 19.07
N VAL A 123 -11.08 6.06 17.90
CA VAL A 123 -9.81 5.54 17.42
C VAL A 123 -9.02 6.62 16.71
N GLU A 124 -9.69 7.37 15.84
CA GLU A 124 -9.15 8.53 15.13
C GLU A 124 -8.59 9.56 16.14
N ASP A 125 -9.34 9.85 17.22
CA ASP A 125 -8.90 10.76 18.30
C ASP A 125 -7.63 10.27 19.02
N MET A 126 -7.53 8.96 19.27
CA MET A 126 -6.40 8.36 19.99
C MET A 126 -5.14 8.32 19.13
N LEU A 127 -5.30 8.04 17.84
CA LEU A 127 -4.21 7.98 16.88
C LEU A 127 -3.66 9.37 16.58
N ALA A 128 -4.53 10.37 16.44
CA ALA A 128 -4.14 11.77 16.32
C ALA A 128 -3.27 12.20 17.52
N ALA A 129 -3.71 11.90 18.74
CA ALA A 129 -2.95 12.16 19.96
C ALA A 129 -1.59 11.44 20.02
N THR A 130 -1.50 10.21 19.47
CA THR A 130 -0.26 9.42 19.49
C THR A 130 0.74 9.87 18.41
N ALA A 131 0.25 10.31 17.25
CA ALA A 131 1.09 10.78 16.14
C ALA A 131 1.84 12.09 16.48
N GLU A 132 1.22 12.98 17.26
CA GLU A 132 1.86 14.22 17.73
C GLU A 132 3.01 13.93 18.72
N ILE A 133 2.81 12.96 19.62
CA ILE A 133 3.83 12.55 20.61
C ILE A 133 5.02 11.86 19.92
N LEU A 134 4.76 10.95 18.98
CA LEU A 134 5.81 10.22 18.24
C LEU A 134 6.68 11.14 17.36
N SER A 135 6.15 12.32 16.98
CA SER A 135 6.90 13.32 16.22
C SER A 135 7.96 14.04 17.06
N GLY A 136 7.97 13.87 18.39
CA GLY A 136 8.88 14.54 19.33
C GLY A 136 10.02 13.70 19.93
N ALA A 137 10.05 12.37 19.76
CA ALA A 137 11.00 11.49 20.47
C ALA A 137 12.25 11.12 19.65
N ASN A 138 13.44 11.59 20.08
CA ASN A 138 14.75 11.28 19.48
C ASN A 138 15.57 10.29 20.34
N HIS A 139 15.28 8.98 20.30
CA HIS A 139 16.12 7.96 20.96
C HIS A 139 16.47 6.75 20.05
N PRO A 140 17.73 6.26 20.03
CA PRO A 140 18.17 5.20 19.10
C PRO A 140 17.51 3.83 19.28
N VAL A 141 17.32 3.35 20.53
CA VAL A 141 16.63 2.07 20.82
C VAL A 141 15.12 2.14 20.54
N LEU A 142 14.56 3.36 20.47
CA LEU A 142 13.19 3.57 20.05
C LEU A 142 13.04 3.59 18.53
N ARG A 143 14.11 3.69 17.72
CA ARG A 143 13.97 3.89 16.26
C ARG A 143 13.32 2.73 15.53
N GLU A 144 13.77 1.50 15.78
CA GLU A 144 13.31 0.28 15.11
C GLU A 144 11.89 -0.08 15.56
N ILE A 145 11.67 -0.05 16.87
CA ILE A 145 10.35 -0.19 17.47
C ILE A 145 9.40 0.95 17.04
N ALA A 146 9.90 2.16 16.77
CA ALA A 146 9.09 3.30 16.34
C ALA A 146 8.90 3.41 14.82
N GLN A 147 9.52 2.59 13.97
CA GLN A 147 9.28 2.65 12.52
C GLN A 147 7.92 2.02 12.18
N ASP A 148 7.71 0.75 12.52
CA ASP A 148 6.41 0.09 12.35
C ASP A 148 5.26 0.83 13.08
N ARG A 149 5.58 1.47 14.21
CA ARG A 149 4.64 2.31 14.98
C ARG A 149 4.39 3.67 14.36
N ARG A 150 5.38 4.28 13.71
CA ARG A 150 5.22 5.54 12.97
C ARG A 150 4.43 5.32 11.70
N ASP A 151 4.70 4.24 10.98
CA ASP A 151 4.03 3.92 9.73
C ASP A 151 2.52 3.73 9.95
N LEU A 152 2.11 3.02 11.01
CA LEU A 152 0.68 2.95 11.35
C LEU A 152 0.10 4.32 11.80
N ALA A 153 0.87 5.10 12.56
CA ALA A 153 0.44 6.42 13.03
C ALA A 153 0.31 7.45 11.89
N THR A 154 1.06 7.29 10.79
CA THR A 154 0.95 8.13 9.59
C THR A 154 -0.14 7.63 8.64
N SER A 155 -0.27 6.31 8.48
CA SER A 155 -1.22 5.65 7.58
C SER A 155 -2.69 6.03 7.83
N ILE A 156 -3.11 6.09 9.09
CA ILE A 156 -4.53 6.35 9.41
C ILE A 156 -4.96 7.79 9.10
N PRO A 157 -4.22 8.84 9.53
CA PRO A 157 -4.46 10.20 9.06
C PRO A 157 -4.47 10.32 7.54
N GLU A 158 -3.58 9.62 6.83
CA GLU A 158 -3.55 9.61 5.36
C GLU A 158 -4.81 8.99 4.77
N ALA A 159 -5.26 7.85 5.28
CA ALA A 159 -6.51 7.20 4.85
C ALA A 159 -7.76 8.06 5.11
N MET A 160 -7.80 8.76 6.24
CA MET A 160 -8.85 9.74 6.53
C MET A 160 -8.82 10.90 5.55
N ARG A 161 -7.62 11.42 5.22
CA ARG A 161 -7.46 12.50 4.25
C ARG A 161 -7.88 12.06 2.85
N VAL A 162 -7.53 10.85 2.40
CA VAL A 162 -8.05 10.29 1.13
C VAL A 162 -9.58 10.27 1.16
N SER A 163 -10.17 9.74 2.23
CA SER A 163 -11.63 9.71 2.40
C SER A 163 -12.27 11.11 2.41
N SER A 164 -11.56 12.12 2.91
CA SER A 164 -11.99 13.53 2.86
C SER A 164 -11.89 14.12 1.44
N ARG A 165 -10.77 13.87 0.75
CA ARG A 165 -10.50 14.36 -0.61
C ARG A 165 -11.54 13.91 -1.61
N ILE A 166 -12.01 12.67 -1.52
CA ILE A 166 -12.91 12.09 -2.53
C ILE A 166 -14.38 12.49 -2.35
N ARG A 167 -14.78 13.03 -1.20
CA ARG A 167 -16.18 13.43 -0.93
C ARG A 167 -16.69 14.48 -1.91
N HIS A 168 -18.02 14.56 -2.03
CA HIS A 168 -18.74 15.50 -2.89
C HIS A 168 -18.30 16.97 -2.72
N GLY A 169 -17.98 17.38 -1.49
CA GLY A 169 -17.52 18.74 -1.20
C GLY A 169 -16.08 19.06 -1.61
N GLN A 170 -15.32 18.08 -2.11
CA GLN A 170 -13.95 18.27 -2.59
C GLN A 170 -13.80 17.79 -4.04
N LEU A 171 -13.21 16.60 -4.25
CA LEU A 171 -12.96 16.12 -5.60
C LEU A 171 -14.18 15.46 -6.25
N ASN A 172 -15.15 15.03 -5.44
CA ASN A 172 -16.36 14.32 -5.86
C ASN A 172 -16.05 13.07 -6.70
N ILE A 173 -15.14 12.23 -6.19
CA ILE A 173 -14.75 10.98 -6.84
C ILE A 173 -15.55 9.84 -6.18
N PRO A 174 -16.33 9.06 -6.94
CA PRO A 174 -17.06 7.91 -6.42
C PRO A 174 -16.14 6.89 -5.74
N LEU A 175 -16.51 6.48 -4.52
CA LEU A 175 -15.88 5.37 -3.81
C LEU A 175 -16.67 4.09 -4.09
N ASN A 176 -15.98 3.00 -4.44
CA ASN A 176 -16.53 1.64 -4.61
C ASN A 176 -17.92 1.59 -5.28
N PRO A 177 -18.13 2.24 -6.43
CA PRO A 177 -19.48 2.37 -7.00
C PRO A 177 -20.10 1.02 -7.37
N GLU A 178 -19.29 0.03 -7.77
CA GLU A 178 -19.75 -1.34 -8.00
C GLU A 178 -20.36 -1.98 -6.75
N PHE A 179 -19.95 -1.52 -5.56
CA PHE A 179 -20.44 -1.97 -4.26
C PHE A 179 -21.34 -0.92 -3.59
N ASN A 180 -21.91 0.01 -4.37
CA ASN A 180 -22.79 1.07 -3.87
C ASN A 180 -22.15 1.92 -2.76
N GLY A 181 -20.84 2.20 -2.88
CA GLY A 181 -20.10 2.97 -1.87
C GLY A 181 -19.74 2.21 -0.60
N LYS A 182 -20.02 0.91 -0.54
CA LYS A 182 -19.73 0.07 0.63
C LYS A 182 -18.40 -0.65 0.49
N LEU A 183 -18.03 -1.38 1.54
CA LEU A 183 -16.89 -2.30 1.55
C LEU A 183 -16.97 -3.27 0.37
N MET A 184 -15.87 -3.38 -0.35
CA MET A 184 -15.66 -4.37 -1.39
C MET A 184 -15.24 -5.69 -0.72
N LEU A 185 -16.01 -6.74 -0.98
CA LEU A 185 -15.90 -8.05 -0.35
C LEU A 185 -16.17 -9.14 -1.38
N VAL A 186 -15.50 -10.29 -1.24
CA VAL A 186 -15.83 -11.48 -2.03
C VAL A 186 -17.27 -11.92 -1.71
N GLN A 187 -18.07 -12.17 -2.76
CA GLN A 187 -19.50 -12.50 -2.66
C GLN A 187 -19.86 -13.58 -3.69
N ASP A 188 -20.61 -14.60 -3.26
CA ASP A 188 -21.11 -15.65 -4.14
C ASP A 188 -21.97 -15.08 -5.28
N GLY A 189 -21.79 -15.61 -6.50
CA GLY A 189 -22.58 -15.25 -7.67
C GLY A 189 -22.34 -13.84 -8.22
N ARG A 190 -21.39 -13.09 -7.65
CA ARG A 190 -21.02 -11.76 -8.16
C ARG A 190 -20.21 -11.89 -9.45
N SER A 191 -20.61 -11.14 -10.47
CA SER A 191 -19.86 -11.09 -11.74
C SER A 191 -18.57 -10.27 -11.61
N ALA A 192 -17.57 -10.61 -12.43
CA ALA A 192 -16.34 -9.84 -12.57
C ALA A 192 -16.63 -8.36 -12.89
N ILE A 193 -15.88 -7.45 -12.25
CA ILE A 193 -15.89 -6.03 -12.59
C ILE A 193 -15.15 -5.85 -13.92
N LYS A 194 -15.58 -4.93 -14.78
CA LYS A 194 -14.94 -4.70 -16.08
C LYS A 194 -14.18 -3.38 -16.10
N LEU A 195 -12.94 -3.45 -16.58
CA LEU A 195 -12.13 -2.30 -16.99
C LEU A 195 -11.87 -2.47 -18.50
N GLY A 196 -12.79 -1.97 -19.32
CA GLY A 196 -12.78 -2.25 -20.76
C GLY A 196 -12.84 -3.75 -21.06
N SER A 197 -11.80 -4.27 -21.72
CA SER A 197 -11.66 -5.70 -22.04
C SER A 197 -11.12 -6.55 -20.89
N ILE A 198 -10.68 -5.94 -19.78
CA ILE A 198 -10.12 -6.63 -18.62
C ILE A 198 -11.26 -6.95 -17.64
N LYS A 199 -11.33 -8.21 -17.20
CA LYS A 199 -12.22 -8.68 -16.14
C LYS A 199 -11.45 -8.75 -14.82
N LEU A 200 -11.98 -8.16 -13.76
CA LEU A 200 -11.39 -8.12 -12.43
C LEU A 200 -12.28 -8.91 -11.47
N ASN A 201 -11.79 -10.06 -11.04
CA ASN A 201 -12.41 -10.88 -10.01
C ASN A 201 -11.81 -10.51 -8.65
N LEU A 202 -12.64 -10.01 -7.74
CA LEU A 202 -12.22 -9.76 -6.36
C LEU A 202 -11.97 -11.11 -5.67
N ILE A 203 -10.76 -11.31 -5.16
CA ILE A 203 -10.33 -12.56 -4.50
C ILE A 203 -10.08 -12.36 -3.00
N GLY A 204 -10.18 -11.13 -2.50
CA GLY A 204 -10.17 -10.80 -1.09
C GLY A 204 -10.42 -9.32 -0.85
N PRO A 205 -10.80 -8.92 0.37
CA PRO A 205 -11.00 -9.78 1.53
C PRO A 205 -12.38 -10.45 1.53
N PHE A 206 -12.56 -11.49 2.36
CA PHE A 206 -13.87 -12.06 2.67
C PHE A 206 -14.51 -11.34 3.86
N GLU A 207 -15.83 -11.47 4.01
CA GLU A 207 -16.56 -10.87 5.15
C GLU A 207 -16.02 -11.36 6.50
N LYS A 208 -15.62 -12.63 6.59
CA LYS A 208 -15.03 -13.21 7.81
C LYS A 208 -13.72 -12.52 8.21
N ASP A 209 -12.93 -12.07 7.23
CA ASP A 209 -11.62 -11.46 7.46
C ASP A 209 -11.81 -10.05 8.03
N LEU A 210 -12.72 -9.27 7.44
CA LEU A 210 -13.10 -7.95 7.98
C LEU A 210 -13.76 -8.06 9.35
N LYS A 211 -14.57 -9.10 9.59
CA LYS A 211 -15.18 -9.32 10.90
C LYS A 211 -14.11 -9.64 11.95
N LYS A 212 -13.16 -10.51 11.64
CA LYS A 212 -12.03 -10.83 12.52
C LYS A 212 -11.19 -9.59 12.81
N LEU A 213 -10.83 -8.82 11.76
CA LEU A 213 -10.13 -7.55 11.91
C LEU A 213 -10.85 -6.62 12.90
N ARG A 214 -12.16 -6.48 12.73
CA ARG A 214 -12.99 -5.63 13.59
C ARG A 214 -13.08 -6.15 15.02
N GLU A 215 -13.18 -7.45 15.22
CA GLU A 215 -13.20 -8.08 16.54
C GLU A 215 -11.87 -7.87 17.27
N GLU A 216 -10.75 -8.12 16.59
CA GLU A 216 -9.39 -7.90 17.13
C GLU A 216 -9.19 -6.42 17.50
N TRP A 217 -9.65 -5.51 16.65
CA TRP A 217 -9.61 -4.08 16.93
C TRP A 217 -10.45 -3.71 18.15
N ASN A 218 -11.66 -4.26 18.26
CA ASN A 218 -12.55 -4.00 19.39
C ASN A 218 -12.01 -4.58 20.71
N ASP A 219 -11.40 -5.76 20.66
CA ASP A 219 -10.71 -6.35 21.81
C ASP A 219 -9.56 -5.47 22.27
N TRP A 220 -8.77 -4.97 21.32
CA TRP A 220 -7.70 -4.04 21.61
C TRP A 220 -8.22 -2.76 22.28
N LEU A 221 -9.27 -2.14 21.75
CA LEU A 221 -9.89 -0.96 22.34
C LEU A 221 -10.42 -1.20 23.75
N ARG A 222 -11.05 -2.36 23.99
CA ARG A 222 -11.54 -2.74 25.32
C ARG A 222 -10.39 -2.91 26.31
N ALA A 223 -9.36 -3.65 25.92
CA ALA A 223 -8.19 -3.91 26.76
C ALA A 223 -7.43 -2.63 27.11
N ASN A 224 -7.52 -1.60 26.26
CA ASN A 224 -6.78 -0.35 26.44
C ASN A 224 -7.67 0.83 26.86
N ARG A 225 -8.94 0.61 27.25
CA ARG A 225 -9.92 1.70 27.46
C ARG A 225 -9.46 2.82 28.41
N GLU A 226 -8.90 2.47 29.57
CA GLU A 226 -8.39 3.47 30.53
C GLU A 226 -7.15 4.19 30.00
N ARG A 227 -6.32 3.48 29.25
CA ARG A 227 -5.13 4.05 28.60
C ARG A 227 -5.48 5.01 27.47
N VAL A 228 -6.46 4.65 26.63
CA VAL A 228 -7.05 5.55 25.62
C VAL A 228 -7.66 6.78 26.28
N LYS A 229 -8.33 6.61 27.42
CA LYS A 229 -8.91 7.72 28.18
C LYS A 229 -7.83 8.65 28.74
N GLN A 230 -6.72 8.12 29.24
CA GLN A 230 -5.56 8.91 29.70
C GLN A 230 -4.92 9.67 28.53
N ILE A 231 -4.70 9.02 27.39
CA ILE A 231 -4.19 9.66 26.16
C ILE A 231 -5.09 10.83 25.74
N ARG A 232 -6.43 10.66 25.80
CA ARG A 232 -7.38 11.74 25.49
C ARG A 232 -7.34 12.90 26.48
N GLN A 233 -7.20 12.60 27.77
CA GLN A 233 -7.13 13.63 28.80
C GLN A 233 -5.84 14.44 28.64
N GLN A 234 -4.73 13.77 28.31
CA GLN A 234 -3.46 14.41 28.05
C GLN A 234 -3.51 15.27 26.77
N ALA A 235 -4.00 14.74 25.65
CA ALA A 235 -4.12 15.47 24.39
C ALA A 235 -4.99 16.74 24.50
N ARG A 236 -6.09 16.68 25.26
CA ARG A 236 -6.93 17.86 25.53
C ARG A 236 -6.22 18.89 26.39
N ALA A 237 -5.47 18.45 27.41
CA ALA A 237 -4.68 19.35 28.24
C ALA A 237 -3.55 20.03 27.44
N ASP A 238 -2.96 19.31 26.48
CA ASP A 238 -1.91 19.83 25.59
C ASP A 238 -2.50 20.82 24.56
N GLU A 239 -3.68 20.53 23.99
CA GLU A 239 -4.43 21.50 23.15
C GLU A 239 -4.79 22.78 23.92
N ASP A 240 -5.30 22.65 25.15
CA ASP A 240 -5.64 23.79 26.01
C ASP A 240 -4.37 24.60 26.38
N ALA A 241 -3.23 23.93 26.64
CA ALA A 241 -1.95 24.59 26.93
C ALA A 241 -1.35 25.30 25.70
N LEU A 242 -1.56 24.76 24.49
CA LEU A 242 -1.14 25.39 23.23
C LEU A 242 -2.06 26.55 22.83
N ALA A 243 -3.35 26.48 23.17
CA ALA A 243 -4.31 27.56 22.95
C ALA A 243 -4.10 28.75 23.91
N ASP A 244 -3.63 28.49 25.14
CA ASP A 244 -3.40 29.52 26.17
C ASP A 244 -2.00 30.17 26.10
N SER A 245 -1.07 29.60 25.33
CA SER A 245 0.31 30.10 25.22
C SER A 245 0.57 30.91 23.94
N SER A 246 0.39 32.22 24.04
CA SER A 246 0.97 33.17 23.11
C SER A 246 2.51 33.05 23.07
N LEU A 247 3.04 32.29 22.11
CA LEU A 247 4.34 32.43 21.40
C LEU A 247 5.64 32.75 22.19
N SER A 248 5.76 32.56 23.51
CA SER A 248 6.93 33.09 24.25
C SER A 248 7.68 32.17 25.23
N GLN A 249 7.43 30.86 25.28
CA GLN A 249 8.20 29.95 26.18
C GLN A 249 8.67 28.61 25.58
N LEU A 250 8.89 28.54 24.27
CA LEU A 250 9.28 27.31 23.57
C LEU A 250 10.69 26.75 23.84
N PHE A 251 11.43 27.27 24.83
CA PHE A 251 12.77 26.76 25.16
C PHE A 251 13.00 26.69 26.68
N GLY A 252 12.54 25.57 27.29
CA GLY A 252 12.83 25.13 28.66
C GLY A 252 12.91 23.59 28.72
N PRO A 253 13.64 22.98 29.69
CA PRO A 253 14.29 21.69 29.50
C PRO A 253 13.33 20.49 29.49
N MET A 254 13.23 19.86 28.31
CA MET A 254 12.40 18.72 27.93
C MET A 254 12.83 17.36 28.54
N GLU A 255 13.60 17.35 29.62
CA GLU A 255 14.35 16.15 30.03
C GLU A 255 13.59 15.27 31.04
N SER A 256 12.65 15.82 31.81
CA SER A 256 11.88 15.05 32.80
C SER A 256 10.60 14.42 32.25
N VAL A 257 9.99 15.03 31.21
CA VAL A 257 8.76 14.53 30.56
C VAL A 257 9.05 13.31 29.69
N ALA A 258 10.26 13.21 29.12
CA ALA A 258 10.67 12.10 28.27
C ALA A 258 10.78 10.74 29.01
N ASN A 259 11.06 10.73 30.31
CA ASN A 259 11.32 9.49 31.05
C ASN A 259 10.05 8.73 31.48
N ASP A 260 8.98 9.42 31.89
CA ASP A 260 7.71 8.77 32.28
C ASP A 260 6.83 8.41 31.07
N LEU A 261 6.91 9.19 29.98
CA LEU A 261 6.22 8.86 28.71
C LEU A 261 6.79 7.60 28.06
N GLY A 262 8.11 7.40 28.11
CA GLY A 262 8.77 6.24 27.51
C GLY A 262 8.28 4.88 28.05
N ALA A 263 7.89 4.79 29.31
CA ALA A 263 7.38 3.55 29.91
C ALA A 263 5.95 3.20 29.46
N SER A 264 5.09 4.21 29.29
CA SER A 264 3.73 4.03 28.76
C SER A 264 3.75 3.83 27.23
N GLU A 265 4.69 4.42 26.52
CA GLU A 265 4.81 4.25 25.07
C GLU A 265 5.39 2.87 24.70
N LEU A 266 6.35 2.36 25.48
CA LEU A 266 6.86 1.00 25.33
C LEU A 266 5.77 -0.06 25.51
N ALA A 267 4.89 0.15 26.49
CA ALA A 267 3.84 -0.80 26.83
C ALA A 267 2.62 -0.72 25.90
N LEU A 268 2.29 0.42 25.29
CA LEU A 268 1.19 0.51 24.32
C LEU A 268 1.53 -0.24 23.04
N ALA A 269 2.77 -0.13 22.61
CA ALA A 269 3.13 -0.62 21.29
C ALA A 269 3.99 -1.89 21.29
N LYS A 270 4.32 -2.45 22.47
CA LYS A 270 4.51 -3.91 22.63
C LYS A 270 3.21 -4.68 22.46
N ILE A 271 2.05 -4.01 22.53
CA ILE A 271 0.72 -4.64 22.47
C ILE A 271 0.10 -4.53 21.07
N LEU A 272 0.35 -3.42 20.34
CA LEU A 272 -0.03 -3.27 18.92
C LEU A 272 0.90 -4.03 17.96
N GLY A 273 2.20 -4.11 18.28
CA GLY A 273 3.22 -4.74 17.43
C GLY A 273 3.61 -6.17 17.85
N ASN A 274 2.84 -6.85 18.70
CA ASN A 274 3.17 -8.22 19.08
C ASN A 274 2.00 -9.17 18.84
N ARG A 275 1.95 -9.72 17.63
CA ARG A 275 1.62 -11.14 17.45
C ARG A 275 2.51 -11.65 16.34
N LYS A 276 3.40 -12.59 16.66
CA LYS A 276 4.24 -13.34 15.73
C LYS A 276 3.60 -13.42 14.32
N ASN A 277 4.09 -12.55 13.43
CA ASN A 277 4.04 -12.63 11.96
C ASN A 277 2.73 -12.29 11.23
N VAL A 278 2.18 -11.08 11.39
CA VAL A 278 1.46 -10.23 10.40
C VAL A 278 0.69 -9.15 11.17
N THR A 279 0.85 -7.88 10.80
CA THR A 279 0.13 -6.76 11.41
C THR A 279 -1.36 -6.82 11.08
N THR A 280 -2.20 -6.49 12.07
CA THR A 280 -3.66 -6.56 11.98
C THR A 280 -4.26 -5.83 10.75
N PRO A 281 -3.74 -4.67 10.26
CA PRO A 281 -4.25 -4.02 9.04
C PRO A 281 -4.15 -4.84 7.74
N ASN A 282 -3.15 -5.73 7.60
CA ASN A 282 -2.87 -6.44 6.35
C ASN A 282 -3.92 -7.52 6.03
N LEU A 283 -4.67 -7.97 7.05
CA LEU A 283 -5.74 -8.98 6.96
C LEU A 283 -6.92 -8.58 6.08
N ALA A 284 -6.97 -7.33 5.59
CA ALA A 284 -8.09 -6.78 4.83
C ALA A 284 -7.72 -6.25 3.43
N SER A 285 -6.54 -6.62 2.92
CA SER A 285 -6.10 -6.23 1.57
C SER A 285 -7.17 -6.55 0.55
N LEU A 286 -7.57 -5.54 -0.22
CA LEU A 286 -8.27 -5.77 -1.47
C LEU A 286 -7.33 -6.51 -2.42
N MET A 287 -7.84 -7.54 -3.08
CA MET A 287 -7.04 -8.39 -3.96
C MET A 287 -7.83 -8.75 -5.19
N PHE A 288 -7.15 -8.79 -6.34
CA PHE A 288 -7.81 -9.08 -7.61
C PHE A 288 -7.06 -10.12 -8.44
N MET A 289 -7.83 -10.97 -9.12
CA MET A 289 -7.39 -11.68 -10.31
C MET A 289 -7.93 -10.94 -11.54
N ALA A 290 -7.03 -10.31 -12.29
CA ALA A 290 -7.35 -9.59 -13.52
C ALA A 290 -7.09 -10.48 -14.74
N LEU A 291 -8.04 -10.55 -15.67
CA LEU A 291 -7.98 -11.40 -16.85
C LEU A 291 -8.31 -10.62 -18.12
N ASP A 292 -7.53 -10.81 -19.18
CA ASP A 292 -7.97 -10.54 -20.55
C ASP A 292 -7.87 -11.83 -21.40
N GLU A 293 -8.00 -11.73 -22.72
CA GLU A 293 -7.94 -12.91 -23.61
C GLU A 293 -6.60 -13.67 -23.56
N LYS A 294 -5.52 -13.04 -23.10
CA LYS A 294 -4.16 -13.56 -23.18
C LYS A 294 -3.47 -13.67 -21.83
N HIS A 295 -3.86 -12.86 -20.86
CA HIS A 295 -3.12 -12.67 -19.63
C HIS A 295 -4.00 -12.85 -18.40
N THR A 296 -3.42 -13.48 -17.38
CA THR A 296 -3.95 -13.54 -16.01
C THR A 296 -2.95 -12.85 -15.08
N VAL A 297 -3.39 -11.86 -14.32
CA VAL A 297 -2.56 -11.09 -13.39
C VAL A 297 -3.16 -11.18 -11.98
N LEU A 298 -2.34 -11.57 -11.00
CA LEU A 298 -2.70 -11.53 -9.59
C LEU A 298 -2.14 -10.26 -8.94
N LEU A 299 -3.05 -9.45 -8.42
CA LEU A 299 -2.78 -8.27 -7.60
C LEU A 299 -3.11 -8.63 -6.16
N THR A 300 -2.08 -8.88 -5.36
CA THR A 300 -2.23 -9.50 -4.04
C THR A 300 -2.26 -8.50 -2.89
N GLY A 301 -1.86 -7.25 -3.12
CA GLY A 301 -1.51 -6.33 -2.03
C GLY A 301 -0.67 -7.05 -0.98
N ASP A 302 -1.08 -6.88 0.28
CA ASP A 302 -0.46 -7.51 1.44
C ASP A 302 -1.25 -8.72 1.96
N GLY A 303 -2.05 -9.34 1.09
CA GLY A 303 -2.82 -10.51 1.43
C GLY A 303 -1.94 -11.68 1.89
N HIS A 304 -2.44 -12.43 2.86
CA HIS A 304 -1.81 -13.67 3.29
C HIS A 304 -2.11 -14.79 2.28
N TRP A 305 -1.19 -15.73 2.10
CA TRP A 305 -1.31 -16.80 1.12
C TRP A 305 -2.59 -17.63 1.23
N GLU A 306 -3.12 -17.85 2.45
CA GLU A 306 -4.37 -18.58 2.66
C GLU A 306 -5.58 -17.86 2.06
N ASP A 307 -5.64 -16.54 2.22
CA ASP A 307 -6.76 -15.72 1.73
C ASP A 307 -6.74 -15.65 0.20
N ILE A 308 -5.54 -15.57 -0.39
CA ILE A 308 -5.37 -15.63 -1.84
C ILE A 308 -5.81 -16.98 -2.38
N LEU A 309 -5.39 -18.10 -1.78
CA LEU A 309 -5.82 -19.42 -2.22
C LEU A 309 -7.33 -19.60 -2.07
N ALA A 310 -7.92 -19.14 -0.97
CA ALA A 310 -9.37 -19.19 -0.76
C ALA A 310 -10.13 -18.39 -1.82
N GLY A 311 -9.64 -17.19 -2.16
CA GLY A 311 -10.18 -16.37 -3.24
C GLY A 311 -10.10 -17.04 -4.61
N LEU A 312 -8.95 -17.64 -4.94
CA LEU A 312 -8.76 -18.39 -6.18
C LEU A 312 -9.64 -19.65 -6.25
N GLU A 313 -9.82 -20.36 -5.13
CA GLU A 313 -10.71 -21.51 -5.02
C GLU A 313 -12.18 -21.10 -5.21
N HIS A 314 -12.60 -19.98 -4.61
CA HIS A 314 -13.94 -19.43 -4.77
C HIS A 314 -14.28 -19.15 -6.23
N HIS A 315 -13.30 -18.70 -7.03
CA HIS A 315 -13.47 -18.48 -8.48
C HIS A 315 -13.23 -19.72 -9.34
N GLY A 316 -12.98 -20.89 -8.74
CA GLY A 316 -12.68 -22.13 -9.47
C GLY A 316 -11.45 -22.02 -10.36
N ALA A 317 -10.45 -21.22 -9.96
CA ALA A 317 -9.32 -20.86 -10.81
C ALA A 317 -8.30 -22.01 -11.00
N PHE A 318 -8.33 -23.02 -10.14
CA PHE A 318 -7.38 -24.13 -10.17
C PHE A 318 -7.76 -25.20 -11.19
N ASP A 319 -6.73 -25.79 -11.82
CA ASP A 319 -6.89 -26.95 -12.69
C ASP A 319 -7.18 -28.25 -11.90
N SER A 320 -7.31 -29.37 -12.62
CA SER A 320 -7.58 -30.68 -12.02
C SER A 320 -6.47 -31.19 -11.09
N ASN A 321 -5.27 -30.62 -11.15
CA ASN A 321 -4.15 -30.93 -10.27
C ASN A 321 -4.04 -29.94 -9.10
N ASN A 322 -5.05 -29.10 -8.90
CA ASN A 322 -5.08 -28.04 -7.89
C ASN A 322 -3.96 -26.99 -8.08
N LYS A 323 -3.60 -26.72 -9.33
CA LYS A 323 -2.58 -25.74 -9.72
C LYS A 323 -3.15 -24.61 -10.56
N LEU A 324 -2.53 -23.45 -10.48
CA LEU A 324 -2.80 -22.27 -11.28
C LEU A 324 -1.48 -21.70 -11.79
N HIS A 325 -1.43 -21.46 -13.10
CA HIS A 325 -0.35 -20.71 -13.73
C HIS A 325 -0.88 -19.37 -14.24
N VAL A 326 -0.22 -18.27 -13.89
CA VAL A 326 -0.63 -16.91 -14.27
C VAL A 326 0.47 -16.20 -15.07
N THR A 327 0.11 -15.17 -15.81
CA THR A 327 1.09 -14.37 -16.56
C THR A 327 1.93 -13.50 -15.62
N VAL A 328 1.29 -12.86 -14.63
CA VAL A 328 1.98 -12.02 -13.65
C VAL A 328 1.46 -12.31 -12.25
N LEU A 329 2.37 -12.53 -11.32
CA LEU A 329 2.11 -12.46 -9.89
C LEU A 329 2.81 -11.22 -9.34
N LYS A 330 2.04 -10.23 -8.88
CA LYS A 330 2.58 -9.27 -7.91
C LYS A 330 2.80 -10.04 -6.62
N VAL A 331 4.05 -10.14 -6.17
CA VAL A 331 4.39 -10.89 -4.96
C VAL A 331 3.81 -10.16 -3.75
N GLN A 332 3.25 -10.93 -2.84
CA GLN A 332 2.55 -10.46 -1.64
C GLN A 332 3.47 -9.62 -0.77
N HIS A 333 2.96 -8.51 -0.24
CA HIS A 333 3.58 -7.77 0.86
C HIS A 333 5.07 -7.55 0.65
N HIS A 334 5.40 -6.93 -0.49
CA HIS A 334 6.77 -6.62 -0.90
C HIS A 334 7.74 -7.81 -1.02
N GLY A 335 7.26 -9.04 -0.85
CA GLY A 335 8.08 -10.24 -0.75
C GLY A 335 8.36 -10.69 0.68
N SER A 336 7.50 -10.40 1.66
CA SER A 336 7.66 -10.81 3.05
C SER A 336 7.44 -12.32 3.27
N GLU A 337 8.32 -12.95 4.06
CA GLU A 337 8.24 -14.38 4.44
C GLU A 337 7.00 -14.76 5.28
N HIS A 338 6.32 -13.75 5.83
CA HIS A 338 5.09 -13.95 6.61
C HIS A 338 3.87 -14.13 5.72
N ASN A 339 3.92 -13.67 4.48
CA ASN A 339 2.76 -13.66 3.58
C ASN A 339 2.77 -14.79 2.55
N ILE A 340 3.89 -15.48 2.42
CA ILE A 340 4.08 -16.56 1.45
C ILE A 340 4.58 -17.84 2.13
N LYS A 341 4.10 -18.98 1.63
CA LYS A 341 4.53 -20.32 2.07
C LYS A 341 4.74 -21.23 0.88
N ARG A 342 5.53 -22.29 1.09
CA ARG A 342 5.74 -23.37 0.13
C ARG A 342 4.43 -23.86 -0.52
N THR A 343 3.39 -24.09 0.29
CA THR A 343 2.07 -24.53 -0.17
C THR A 343 1.49 -23.62 -1.25
N PHE A 344 1.68 -22.31 -1.12
CA PHE A 344 1.28 -21.35 -2.13
C PHE A 344 2.10 -21.50 -3.40
N CYS A 345 3.44 -21.53 -3.28
CA CYS A 345 4.37 -21.68 -4.40
C CYS A 345 4.20 -23.03 -5.16
N ASP A 346 3.67 -24.06 -4.49
CA ASP A 346 3.34 -25.34 -5.10
C ASP A 346 2.07 -25.33 -5.94
N ARG A 347 1.12 -24.46 -5.56
CA ARG A 347 -0.19 -24.33 -6.23
C ARG A 347 -0.22 -23.20 -7.24
N VAL A 348 0.54 -22.12 -7.04
CA VAL A 348 0.50 -20.92 -7.89
C VAL A 348 1.88 -20.64 -8.46
N SER A 349 1.96 -20.57 -9.78
CA SER A 349 3.18 -20.22 -10.52
C SER A 349 2.93 -19.10 -11.52
N ALA A 350 3.97 -18.39 -11.95
CA ALA A 350 3.85 -17.31 -12.91
C ALA A 350 4.98 -17.24 -13.94
N ASP A 351 4.70 -16.63 -15.09
CA ASP A 351 5.74 -16.23 -16.05
C ASP A 351 6.58 -15.07 -15.50
N ASN A 352 5.94 -14.12 -14.83
CA ASN A 352 6.55 -12.91 -14.28
C ASN A 352 6.18 -12.74 -12.81
N TYR A 353 7.18 -12.60 -11.96
CA TYR A 353 7.04 -12.25 -10.55
C TYR A 353 7.48 -10.81 -10.36
N VAL A 354 6.61 -9.95 -9.83
CA VAL A 354 6.92 -8.55 -9.58
C VAL A 354 7.10 -8.37 -8.08
N PHE A 355 8.30 -8.00 -7.69
CA PHE A 355 8.66 -7.59 -6.33
C PHE A 355 8.71 -6.07 -6.30
N CYS A 356 8.03 -5.50 -5.33
CA CYS A 356 8.07 -4.07 -5.07
C CYS A 356 8.61 -3.88 -3.66
N GLY A 357 9.76 -3.23 -3.52
CA GLY A 357 10.47 -3.13 -2.26
C GLY A 357 11.90 -2.67 -2.49
N ASN A 358 12.40 -1.80 -1.62
CA ASN A 358 13.71 -1.15 -1.71
C ASN A 358 14.73 -1.73 -0.71
N GLY A 359 14.40 -2.82 -0.01
CA GLY A 359 15.22 -3.43 1.04
C GLY A 359 14.95 -2.92 2.44
N GLU A 360 14.14 -1.87 2.61
CA GLU A 360 13.63 -1.48 3.93
C GLU A 360 12.79 -2.63 4.52
N HIS A 361 12.90 -2.84 5.83
CA HIS A 361 12.30 -4.00 6.53
C HIS A 361 12.73 -5.36 5.95
N GLU A 362 13.89 -5.43 5.30
CA GLU A 362 14.42 -6.65 4.66
C GLU A 362 13.52 -7.21 3.53
N ASN A 363 12.66 -6.37 2.95
CA ASN A 363 11.79 -6.74 1.83
C ASN A 363 12.36 -6.29 0.47
N PRO A 364 12.37 -7.16 -0.56
CA PRO A 364 11.92 -8.55 -0.55
C PRO A 364 12.85 -9.48 0.23
N ASP A 365 12.27 -10.42 0.98
CA ASP A 365 13.02 -11.43 1.73
C ASP A 365 13.81 -12.36 0.80
N LEU A 366 15.05 -12.64 1.19
CA LEU A 366 15.91 -13.58 0.45
C LEU A 366 15.31 -14.99 0.41
N ASP A 367 14.71 -15.43 1.52
CA ASP A 367 14.10 -16.75 1.63
C ASP A 367 12.85 -16.89 0.77
N VAL A 368 12.10 -15.81 0.57
CA VAL A 368 10.95 -15.78 -0.36
C VAL A 368 11.40 -15.94 -1.80
N ILE A 369 12.43 -15.19 -2.21
CA ILE A 369 13.00 -15.28 -3.56
C ILE A 369 13.53 -16.70 -3.81
N GLN A 370 14.24 -17.27 -2.82
CA GLN A 370 14.77 -18.63 -2.87
C GLN A 370 13.66 -19.68 -2.95
N GLU A 371 12.63 -19.59 -2.11
CA GLU A 371 11.51 -20.53 -2.08
C GLU A 371 10.73 -20.52 -3.41
N ILE A 372 10.42 -19.33 -3.96
CA ILE A 372 9.79 -19.22 -5.28
C ILE A 372 10.66 -19.88 -6.34
N PHE A 373 11.97 -19.60 -6.35
CA PHE A 373 12.90 -20.20 -7.30
C PHE A 373 12.92 -21.73 -7.18
N ASP A 374 13.09 -22.28 -5.98
CA ASP A 374 13.18 -23.72 -5.76
C ASP A 374 11.90 -24.43 -6.19
N ARG A 375 10.74 -23.84 -5.90
CA ARG A 375 9.47 -24.39 -6.36
C ARG A 375 9.31 -24.30 -7.87
N ARG A 376 9.73 -23.20 -8.50
CA ARG A 376 9.74 -23.09 -9.97
C ARG A 376 10.66 -24.12 -10.63
N MET A 377 11.81 -24.41 -10.03
CA MET A 377 12.75 -25.36 -10.59
C MET A 377 12.23 -26.80 -10.55
N VAL A 378 11.40 -27.14 -9.56
CA VAL A 378 10.83 -28.49 -9.39
C VAL A 378 9.46 -28.66 -10.05
N ASN A 379 8.63 -27.62 -10.10
CA ASN A 379 7.21 -27.76 -10.48
C ASN A 379 6.97 -27.83 -11.99
N ASP A 380 7.84 -27.23 -12.81
CA ASP A 380 7.83 -27.40 -14.28
C ASP A 380 9.21 -27.05 -14.89
N THR A 381 9.30 -26.98 -16.22
CA THR A 381 10.51 -26.62 -16.98
C THR A 381 10.42 -25.29 -17.72
N SER A 382 9.33 -24.53 -17.57
CA SER A 382 9.15 -23.27 -18.30
C SER A 382 10.10 -22.18 -17.79
N ARG A 383 10.26 -21.16 -18.62
CA ARG A 383 11.05 -19.97 -18.28
C ARG A 383 10.20 -19.02 -17.45
N PHE A 384 10.83 -18.28 -16.56
CA PHE A 384 10.17 -17.28 -15.72
C PHE A 384 11.11 -16.11 -15.45
N LYS A 385 10.54 -15.00 -14.97
CA LYS A 385 11.28 -13.77 -14.74
C LYS A 385 10.93 -13.13 -13.41
N PHE A 386 11.95 -12.64 -12.70
CA PHE A 386 11.81 -11.76 -11.55
C PHE A 386 11.97 -10.31 -11.97
N TRP A 387 11.06 -9.45 -11.53
CA TRP A 387 11.10 -8.02 -11.75
C TRP A 387 11.15 -7.34 -10.40
N PHE A 388 12.11 -6.44 -10.20
CA PHE A 388 12.24 -5.65 -8.99
C PHE A 388 12.05 -4.19 -9.38
N ASN A 389 11.10 -3.50 -8.74
CA ASN A 389 10.85 -2.07 -8.96
C ASN A 389 11.92 -1.16 -8.34
N SER A 390 12.91 -1.75 -7.66
CA SER A 390 14.02 -1.06 -7.02
C SER A 390 15.31 -1.88 -7.17
N SER A 391 16.40 -1.35 -6.64
CA SER A 391 17.74 -1.94 -6.63
C SER A 391 18.59 -1.26 -5.58
N SER A 392 19.79 -1.79 -5.31
CA SER A 392 20.75 -1.12 -4.41
C SER A 392 21.18 0.27 -4.90
N ALA A 393 21.01 0.58 -6.18
CA ALA A 393 21.27 1.90 -6.75
C ALA A 393 20.09 2.87 -6.62
N ALA A 394 18.88 2.36 -6.36
CA ALA A 394 17.65 3.14 -6.24
C ALA A 394 17.18 3.29 -4.78
N SER A 395 17.64 2.43 -3.88
CA SER A 395 17.42 2.54 -2.43
C SER A 395 18.15 3.75 -1.85
N THR A 396 17.54 4.40 -0.84
CA THR A 396 18.05 5.66 -0.28
C THR A 396 18.58 5.53 1.15
N ASP A 397 18.18 4.49 1.90
CA ASP A 397 18.66 4.22 3.25
C ASP A 397 19.80 3.18 3.24
N GLU A 398 20.76 3.28 4.17
CA GLU A 398 21.94 2.42 4.20
C GLU A 398 21.58 0.92 4.39
N GLY A 399 20.55 0.64 5.19
CA GLY A 399 20.08 -0.73 5.44
C GLY A 399 19.48 -1.37 4.19
N GLY A 400 18.56 -0.67 3.53
CA GLY A 400 17.93 -1.09 2.28
C GLY A 400 18.94 -1.24 1.15
N VAL A 401 19.95 -0.37 1.06
CA VAL A 401 21.05 -0.52 0.09
C VAL A 401 21.80 -1.84 0.31
N GLU A 402 22.20 -2.17 1.54
CA GLU A 402 22.92 -3.42 1.82
C GLU A 402 22.06 -4.65 1.59
N HIS A 403 20.77 -4.60 1.97
CA HIS A 403 19.83 -5.68 1.72
C HIS A 403 19.61 -5.90 0.22
N MET A 404 19.37 -4.84 -0.55
CA MET A 404 19.20 -4.97 -2.00
C MET A 404 20.46 -5.48 -2.70
N LYS A 405 21.67 -5.16 -2.21
CA LYS A 405 22.90 -5.83 -2.69
C LYS A 405 22.85 -7.33 -2.42
N ALA A 406 22.30 -7.78 -1.30
CA ALA A 406 22.11 -9.20 -1.00
C ALA A 406 21.09 -9.84 -1.97
N VAL A 407 19.95 -9.18 -2.22
CA VAL A 407 18.93 -9.60 -3.20
C VAL A 407 19.54 -9.75 -4.59
N GLU A 408 20.33 -8.79 -5.04
CA GLU A 408 21.02 -8.82 -6.34
C GLU A 408 22.07 -9.93 -6.42
N ARG A 409 22.82 -10.18 -5.33
CA ARG A 409 23.79 -11.29 -5.26
C ARG A 409 23.07 -12.64 -5.33
N LEU A 410 22.01 -12.84 -4.54
CA LEU A 410 21.19 -14.05 -4.56
C LEU A 410 20.63 -14.28 -5.96
N THR A 411 19.95 -13.28 -6.53
CA THR A 411 19.32 -13.39 -7.85
C THR A 411 20.32 -13.75 -8.96
N ARG A 412 21.54 -13.18 -8.94
CA ARG A 412 22.62 -13.57 -9.87
C ARG A 412 23.02 -15.03 -9.73
N LYS A 413 23.14 -15.54 -8.50
CA LYS A 413 23.42 -16.94 -8.22
C LYS A 413 22.30 -17.84 -8.76
N LEU A 414 21.04 -17.47 -8.52
CA LEU A 414 19.86 -18.21 -8.99
C LEU A 414 19.79 -18.26 -10.52
N ILE A 415 20.06 -17.16 -11.22
CA ILE A 415 20.10 -17.13 -12.69
C ILE A 415 21.12 -18.13 -13.22
N ASN A 416 22.34 -18.15 -12.66
CA ASN A 416 23.38 -19.10 -13.07
C ASN A 416 22.96 -20.56 -12.83
N ASN A 417 22.30 -20.83 -11.70
CA ASN A 417 21.81 -22.16 -11.34
C ASN A 417 20.57 -22.60 -12.14
N SER A 418 19.88 -21.67 -12.79
CA SER A 418 18.63 -21.94 -13.51
C SER A 418 18.82 -22.57 -14.89
N VAL A 419 20.07 -22.65 -15.39
CA VAL A 419 20.39 -23.13 -16.75
C VAL A 419 19.58 -22.38 -17.83
N GLY A 420 19.45 -21.06 -17.66
CA GLY A 420 18.75 -20.16 -18.59
C GLY A 420 17.22 -20.14 -18.43
N ARG A 421 16.66 -20.74 -17.37
CA ARG A 421 15.24 -20.71 -17.07
C ARG A 421 14.79 -19.43 -16.37
N LEU A 422 15.60 -18.88 -15.48
CA LEU A 422 15.33 -17.62 -14.78
C LEU A 422 16.03 -16.46 -15.49
N LYS A 423 15.28 -15.36 -15.68
CA LYS A 423 15.84 -14.03 -15.93
C LYS A 423 15.43 -13.09 -14.81
N ALA A 424 16.18 -12.00 -14.60
CA ALA A 424 15.74 -10.95 -13.71
C ALA A 424 15.97 -9.56 -14.31
N ASN A 425 15.20 -8.60 -13.84
CA ASN A 425 15.39 -7.18 -14.12
C ASN A 425 15.19 -6.38 -12.84
N PHE A 426 16.13 -5.48 -12.58
CA PHE A 426 16.08 -4.52 -11.47
C PHE A 426 15.93 -3.13 -12.06
N LEU A 427 15.06 -2.32 -11.48
CA LEU A 427 14.99 -0.90 -11.81
C LEU A 427 16.18 -0.18 -11.13
N THR A 428 17.26 -0.02 -11.89
CA THR A 428 18.49 0.65 -11.42
C THR A 428 18.51 2.14 -11.73
N VAL A 429 17.83 2.55 -12.81
CA VAL A 429 17.70 3.94 -13.25
C VAL A 429 16.32 4.16 -13.87
N GLY A 430 15.82 5.39 -13.76
CA GLY A 430 14.52 5.78 -14.30
C GLY A 430 13.36 5.58 -13.32
N SER A 431 12.15 5.74 -13.83
CA SER A 431 10.94 5.83 -13.00
C SER A 431 10.03 4.61 -13.05
N SER A 432 10.24 3.70 -14.00
CA SER A 432 9.38 2.52 -14.15
C SER A 432 9.97 1.44 -15.04
N VAL A 433 9.38 0.24 -14.96
CA VAL A 433 9.65 -0.91 -15.81
C VAL A 433 8.36 -1.48 -16.37
N ARG A 434 8.35 -1.78 -17.67
CA ARG A 434 7.20 -2.40 -18.34
C ARG A 434 7.29 -3.93 -18.26
N ILE A 435 6.26 -4.55 -17.70
CA ILE A 435 6.15 -5.99 -17.47
C ILE A 435 5.43 -6.69 -18.64
N LEU A 436 4.30 -6.13 -19.09
CA LEU A 436 3.45 -6.60 -20.20
C LEU A 436 3.24 -5.51 -21.27
#